data_AF-B7KMM4-F1
#
_entry.id   AF-B7KMM4-F1
#
_cell.length_a   1.000
_cell.length_b   1.000
_cell.length_c   1.000
_cell.angle_alpha   90.00
_cell.angle_beta   90.00
_cell.angle_gamma   90.00
#
_symmetry.space_group_name_H-M   'P 1'
#
loop_
_entity.id
_entity.type
_entity.pdbx_description
1 polymer ?
#
loop_
_entity_poly.entity_id
_entity_poly.type
_entity_poly.pdbx_seq_one_letter_code
_entity_poly.pdbx_strand_id
1 'polypeptide(L)'
;MQDKIIISNPSQDRSTPLKLSGDRSVTSTETPALFENPSEIAEAEKLQKQINQFTQSALGEALFLGRKLNSFKKRLLSKYGKKDGTQKYHRWVKELTNFFSISANLAKVSVALADFYFSLDSKTRRLIRSHTKNWSISALKELKTVPESHLVALIKAGRQTVASIKGFIKSLLPKSYLISGRPFSPNEDFELLTLKYNLSEEALATIIEQAQVYAAQREDATLLTDDILEALTALGYDPAVILPPPPKMSKQLAQALAQVDQAEKVAQDAITKWHSAIATSQELSLQLKREKTKSAETIARLQTVHEKTIAQLQAVTEKTIAQLQAENQQLKLQLAQSQTAAPEPVPAITSINIPNPDAQTQVPPQTTARVNGDPHQASRESSIDIIDAQPETLAESALASPNQVTLNSTLWADVDANTLPVGEATGSKLDPAKSFIKGAVVGILNKSRKKCINYGKMVSVSGKKVSVSLFNGASKLFELQELCILEVPSTYKGFA
;
A
#
# COMPACT_ATOMS: atom_id res chain seq x y z
N MET A 1 24.35 76.70 19.08
CA MET A 1 23.93 77.31 17.79
C MET A 1 24.41 76.35 16.70
N GLN A 2 23.51 75.68 15.96
CA GLN A 2 22.70 76.21 14.84
C GLN A 2 23.60 76.47 13.60
N ASP A 3 23.32 75.94 12.41
CA ASP A 3 22.08 75.34 11.86
C ASP A 3 22.33 74.05 11.02
N LYS A 4 21.48 73.00 11.11
CA LYS A 4 20.37 72.58 10.19
C LYS A 4 20.80 72.27 8.74
N ILE A 5 20.78 70.99 8.29
CA ILE A 5 19.63 70.23 7.67
C ILE A 5 19.27 70.80 6.29
N ILE A 6 19.35 70.07 5.16
CA ILE A 6 18.47 68.99 4.61
C ILE A 6 19.36 67.97 3.83
N ILE A 7 19.43 66.65 4.09
CA ILE A 7 18.47 65.52 3.91
C ILE A 7 18.15 65.12 2.45
N SER A 8 18.68 63.97 2.02
CA SER A 8 17.99 62.93 1.22
C SER A 8 18.74 61.60 1.30
N ASN A 9 18.01 60.46 1.33
CA ASN A 9 18.55 59.16 1.77
C ASN A 9 18.94 58.19 0.60
N PRO A 10 19.68 57.08 0.88
CA PRO A 10 20.60 56.51 -0.11
C PRO A 10 20.44 55.01 -0.45
N SER A 11 21.24 54.56 -1.44
CA SER A 11 21.82 53.19 -1.58
C SER A 11 20.83 52.02 -1.88
N GLN A 12 21.20 50.96 -2.62
CA GLN A 12 22.48 50.26 -2.66
C GLN A 12 22.89 49.70 -4.05
N ASP A 13 24.22 49.65 -4.27
CA ASP A 13 25.08 48.51 -4.68
C ASP A 13 24.64 47.43 -5.70
N ARG A 14 25.55 46.85 -6.50
CA ARG A 14 26.84 47.30 -7.07
C ARG A 14 27.29 46.33 -8.18
N SER A 15 28.08 46.83 -9.12
CA SER A 15 29.09 46.09 -9.90
C SER A 15 28.67 44.86 -10.73
N THR A 16 28.37 45.19 -11.99
CA THR A 16 28.47 44.43 -13.25
C THR A 16 29.76 43.57 -13.44
N PRO A 17 29.83 42.72 -14.50
CA PRO A 17 30.57 41.44 -14.47
C PRO A 17 31.91 41.44 -15.24
N LEU A 18 32.59 40.27 -15.24
CA LEU A 18 33.68 39.97 -16.18
C LEU A 18 33.63 38.52 -16.70
N LYS A 19 34.24 38.29 -17.86
CA LYS A 19 34.08 37.08 -18.69
C LYS A 19 34.91 35.90 -18.18
N LEU A 20 34.34 34.70 -18.20
CA LEU A 20 35.07 33.45 -18.00
C LEU A 20 35.86 33.08 -19.27
N SER A 21 37.16 33.33 -19.23
CA SER A 21 38.17 32.60 -20.00
C SER A 21 39.28 32.22 -19.03
N GLY A 22 39.75 30.97 -19.08
CA GLY A 22 40.71 30.46 -18.10
C GLY A 22 40.91 28.96 -18.23
N ASP A 23 41.89 28.57 -19.05
CA ASP A 23 42.46 27.23 -18.99
C ASP A 23 42.93 26.92 -17.57
N ARG A 24 42.42 25.84 -17.00
CA ARG A 24 42.97 25.24 -15.79
C ARG A 24 43.43 23.82 -16.08
N SER A 25 44.72 23.73 -16.42
CA SER A 25 45.50 22.51 -16.30
C SER A 25 45.30 21.92 -14.90
N VAL A 26 44.70 20.72 -14.81
CA VAL A 26 44.51 20.01 -13.55
C VAL A 26 45.79 19.24 -13.22
N THR A 27 46.81 19.99 -12.80
CA THR A 27 48.18 19.50 -12.53
C THR A 27 48.64 19.76 -11.10
N SER A 28 47.77 19.45 -10.13
CA SER A 28 48.12 19.41 -8.70
C SER A 28 47.15 18.52 -7.91
N THR A 29 47.24 17.20 -8.10
CA THR A 29 46.71 16.26 -7.09
C THR A 29 47.68 16.22 -5.93
N GLU A 30 47.40 16.96 -4.85
CA GLU A 30 48.21 16.90 -3.63
C GLU A 30 48.08 15.50 -3.00
N THR A 31 49.13 14.69 -3.15
CA THR A 31 49.21 13.36 -2.53
C THR A 31 49.27 13.53 -1.01
N PRO A 32 48.30 13.03 -0.23
CA PRO A 32 48.24 13.29 1.21
C PRO A 32 49.50 12.78 1.93
N ALA A 33 49.90 13.49 2.99
CA ALA A 33 51.15 13.29 3.74
C ALA A 33 51.17 11.98 4.58
N LEU A 34 51.05 10.85 3.90
CA LEU A 34 50.86 9.52 4.45
C LEU A 34 52.17 8.70 4.54
N PHE A 35 53.12 9.00 3.65
CA PHE A 35 54.42 8.37 3.57
C PHE A 35 55.51 9.42 3.76
N GLU A 36 56.44 9.21 4.68
CA GLU A 36 57.58 10.12 4.89
C GLU A 36 58.66 10.01 3.79
N ASN A 37 58.52 9.06 2.84
CA ASN A 37 59.56 8.72 1.87
C ASN A 37 59.11 8.98 0.41
N PRO A 38 59.82 9.82 -0.35
CA PRO A 38 59.47 10.13 -1.74
C PRO A 38 59.36 8.92 -2.68
N SER A 39 60.11 7.84 -2.43
CA SER A 39 60.04 6.62 -3.23
C SER A 39 58.71 5.87 -3.03
N GLU A 40 58.15 5.91 -1.82
CA GLU A 40 56.85 5.32 -1.51
C GLU A 40 55.69 6.14 -2.08
N ILE A 41 55.82 7.47 -2.11
CA ILE A 41 54.89 8.38 -2.80
C ILE A 41 54.88 8.08 -4.30
N ALA A 42 56.05 8.07 -4.94
CA ALA A 42 56.18 7.81 -6.37
C ALA A 42 55.69 6.38 -6.77
N GLU A 43 55.89 5.38 -5.90
CA GLU A 43 55.31 4.05 -6.14
C GLU A 43 53.79 4.02 -5.93
N ALA A 44 53.27 4.67 -4.88
CA ALA A 44 51.83 4.78 -4.65
C ALA A 44 51.10 5.44 -5.83
N GLU A 45 51.65 6.53 -6.37
CA GLU A 45 51.13 7.21 -7.57
C GLU A 45 51.24 6.33 -8.83
N LYS A 46 52.32 5.54 -8.96
CA LYS A 46 52.49 4.58 -10.06
C LYS A 46 51.49 3.43 -9.98
N LEU A 47 51.15 2.97 -8.78
CA LEU A 47 50.09 1.98 -8.56
C LEU A 47 48.71 2.57 -8.86
N GLN A 48 48.42 3.76 -8.36
CA GLN A 48 47.20 4.53 -8.60
C GLN A 48 46.95 4.77 -10.10
N LYS A 49 47.96 5.21 -10.86
CA LYS A 49 47.88 5.36 -12.32
C LYS A 49 47.56 4.05 -13.05
N GLN A 50 48.03 2.90 -12.56
CA GLN A 50 47.69 1.59 -13.13
C GLN A 50 46.31 1.06 -12.67
N ILE A 51 45.85 1.44 -11.48
CA ILE A 51 44.50 1.16 -10.98
C ILE A 51 43.45 1.90 -11.84
N ASN A 52 43.76 3.11 -12.32
CA ASN A 52 42.86 3.88 -13.19
C ASN A 52 42.74 3.32 -14.64
N GLN A 53 43.60 2.38 -15.05
CA GLN A 53 43.63 1.79 -16.41
C GLN A 53 42.88 0.44 -16.50
N PHE A 54 42.18 0.04 -15.44
CA PHE A 54 41.81 -1.34 -15.11
C PHE A 54 40.49 -1.85 -15.73
N THR A 55 39.83 -1.09 -16.61
CA THR A 55 38.41 -1.31 -16.95
C THR A 55 38.11 -2.41 -17.99
N GLN A 56 39.08 -3.24 -18.43
CA GLN A 56 38.86 -4.19 -19.55
C GLN A 56 39.40 -5.63 -19.43
N SER A 57 40.18 -6.06 -18.40
CA SER A 57 40.55 -7.49 -18.25
C SER A 57 40.49 -8.05 -16.82
N ALA A 58 39.27 -8.41 -16.40
CA ALA A 58 38.88 -8.79 -15.04
C ALA A 58 39.82 -9.73 -14.25
N LEU A 59 40.30 -10.82 -14.84
CA LEU A 59 41.20 -11.76 -14.12
C LEU A 59 42.67 -11.30 -14.14
N GLY A 60 43.20 -11.03 -15.34
CA GLY A 60 44.63 -10.81 -15.52
C GLY A 60 45.13 -9.56 -14.79
N GLU A 61 44.35 -8.49 -14.87
CA GLU A 61 44.64 -7.21 -14.22
C GLU A 61 44.42 -7.30 -12.71
N ALA A 62 43.36 -7.97 -12.24
CA ALA A 62 43.13 -8.18 -10.79
C ALA A 62 44.26 -8.98 -10.13
N LEU A 63 44.78 -10.02 -10.79
CA LEU A 63 45.92 -10.79 -10.28
C LEU A 63 47.22 -9.96 -10.28
N PHE A 64 47.47 -9.17 -11.32
CA PHE A 64 48.63 -8.28 -11.41
C PHE A 64 48.59 -7.19 -10.33
N LEU A 65 47.42 -6.53 -10.19
CA LEU A 65 47.16 -5.52 -9.18
C LEU A 65 47.27 -6.11 -7.77
N GLY A 66 46.66 -7.27 -7.51
CA GLY A 66 46.73 -7.97 -6.23
C GLY A 66 48.16 -8.32 -5.83
N ARG A 67 49.00 -8.82 -6.76
CA ARG A 67 50.43 -9.04 -6.49
C ARG A 67 51.15 -7.75 -6.12
N LYS A 68 50.92 -6.66 -6.88
CA LYS A 68 51.58 -5.37 -6.62
C LYS A 68 51.17 -4.76 -5.28
N LEU A 69 49.88 -4.76 -4.98
CA LEU A 69 49.34 -4.33 -3.69
C LEU A 69 49.91 -5.17 -2.54
N ASN A 70 50.02 -6.50 -2.68
CA ASN A 70 50.62 -7.34 -1.64
C ASN A 70 52.15 -7.13 -1.53
N SER A 71 52.88 -6.89 -2.62
CA SER A 71 54.31 -6.51 -2.57
C SER A 71 54.55 -5.13 -1.94
N PHE A 72 53.64 -4.16 -2.15
CA PHE A 72 53.67 -2.88 -1.44
C PHE A 72 53.38 -3.07 0.05
N LYS A 73 52.30 -3.78 0.39
CA LYS A 73 51.95 -4.18 1.76
C LYS A 73 53.13 -4.86 2.48
N LYS A 74 53.79 -5.85 1.86
CA LYS A 74 54.94 -6.57 2.44
C LYS A 74 56.13 -5.65 2.71
N ARG A 75 56.41 -4.66 1.85
CA ARG A 75 57.46 -3.65 2.11
C ARG A 75 57.09 -2.74 3.29
N LEU A 76 55.84 -2.24 3.35
CA LEU A 76 55.37 -1.46 4.51
C LEU A 76 55.45 -2.27 5.82
N LEU A 77 55.08 -3.55 5.81
CA LEU A 77 55.21 -4.45 6.97
C LEU A 77 56.68 -4.71 7.37
N SER A 78 57.59 -4.77 6.40
CA SER A 78 59.03 -4.98 6.64
C SER A 78 59.74 -3.73 7.14
N LYS A 79 59.24 -2.53 6.81
CA LYS A 79 59.85 -1.24 7.14
C LYS A 79 59.26 -0.60 8.40
N TYR A 80 57.95 -0.72 8.60
CA TYR A 80 57.20 -0.14 9.72
C TYR A 80 56.63 -1.21 10.68
N GLY A 81 57.10 -2.45 10.59
CA GLY A 81 56.64 -3.55 11.43
C GLY A 81 55.20 -4.00 11.16
N LYS A 82 54.78 -5.07 11.86
CA LYS A 82 53.51 -5.77 11.56
C LYS A 82 52.25 -4.95 11.86
N LYS A 83 52.25 -4.15 12.94
CA LYS A 83 51.11 -3.28 13.30
C LYS A 83 51.05 -2.06 12.38
N ASP A 84 52.07 -1.23 12.40
CA ASP A 84 52.00 0.12 11.83
C ASP A 84 52.10 0.08 10.30
N GLY A 85 52.86 -0.86 9.74
CA GLY A 85 52.83 -1.19 8.31
C GLY A 85 51.45 -1.69 7.83
N THR A 86 50.69 -2.43 8.68
CA THR A 86 49.29 -2.77 8.39
C THR A 86 48.40 -1.53 8.43
N GLN A 87 48.61 -0.63 9.40
CA GLN A 87 47.80 0.58 9.57
C GLN A 87 48.02 1.58 8.43
N LYS A 88 49.27 1.89 8.07
CA LYS A 88 49.62 2.76 6.93
C LYS A 88 49.03 2.20 5.62
N TYR A 89 49.15 0.89 5.38
CA TYR A 89 48.54 0.25 4.21
C TYR A 89 47.00 0.38 4.18
N HIS A 90 46.31 0.16 5.30
CA HIS A 90 44.85 0.30 5.34
C HIS A 90 44.37 1.75 5.21
N ARG A 91 45.13 2.70 5.76
CA ARG A 91 44.84 4.14 5.60
C ARG A 91 45.00 4.55 4.13
N TRP A 92 46.08 4.14 3.47
CA TRP A 92 46.30 4.36 2.03
C TRP A 92 45.17 3.80 1.15
N VAL A 93 44.81 2.52 1.35
CA VAL A 93 43.72 1.88 0.59
C VAL A 93 42.35 2.56 0.85
N LYS A 94 42.15 3.16 2.04
CA LYS A 94 40.94 3.95 2.32
C LYS A 94 40.96 5.28 1.57
N GLU A 95 42.07 6.01 1.60
CA GLU A 95 42.22 7.31 0.93
C GLU A 95 42.11 7.19 -0.60
N LEU A 96 42.63 6.11 -1.20
CA LEU A 96 42.45 5.77 -2.61
C LEU A 96 40.98 5.84 -3.07
N THR A 97 40.03 5.43 -2.22
CA THR A 97 38.58 5.48 -2.48
C THR A 97 38.06 6.90 -2.65
N ASN A 98 38.61 7.87 -1.92
CA ASN A 98 38.05 9.22 -1.81
C ASN A 98 38.36 10.08 -3.06
N PHE A 99 39.46 9.79 -3.76
CA PHE A 99 39.96 10.63 -4.85
C PHE A 99 39.67 10.10 -6.25
N PHE A 100 39.46 8.79 -6.44
CA PHE A 100 39.47 8.18 -7.79
C PHE A 100 38.27 7.27 -8.13
N SER A 101 37.18 7.34 -7.36
CA SER A 101 35.93 6.56 -7.55
C SER A 101 36.07 5.02 -7.50
N ILE A 102 37.30 4.49 -7.48
CA ILE A 102 37.58 3.06 -7.45
C ILE A 102 37.46 2.55 -6.02
N SER A 103 36.53 1.61 -5.82
CA SER A 103 36.20 1.13 -4.48
C SER A 103 37.40 0.44 -3.79
N ALA A 104 37.61 0.72 -2.51
CA ALA A 104 38.53 -0.06 -1.67
C ALA A 104 38.17 -1.57 -1.64
N ASN A 105 36.92 -1.91 -1.99
CA ASN A 105 36.48 -3.30 -2.17
C ASN A 105 37.21 -3.97 -3.35
N LEU A 106 37.46 -3.28 -4.46
CA LEU A 106 38.22 -3.81 -5.59
C LEU A 106 39.67 -4.11 -5.20
N ALA A 107 40.34 -3.20 -4.49
CA ALA A 107 41.71 -3.40 -4.01
C ALA A 107 41.80 -4.58 -3.04
N LYS A 108 40.86 -4.69 -2.08
CA LYS A 108 40.75 -5.82 -1.14
C LYS A 108 40.50 -7.16 -1.86
N VAL A 109 39.58 -7.18 -2.83
CA VAL A 109 39.25 -8.38 -3.62
C VAL A 109 40.43 -8.79 -4.50
N SER A 110 41.13 -7.85 -5.14
CA SER A 110 42.29 -8.15 -5.99
C SER A 110 43.44 -8.79 -5.19
N VAL A 111 43.73 -8.28 -3.98
CA VAL A 111 44.72 -8.92 -3.09
C VAL A 111 44.27 -10.32 -2.65
N ALA A 112 43.03 -10.47 -2.18
CA ALA A 112 42.53 -11.78 -1.74
C ALA A 112 42.46 -12.81 -2.87
N LEU A 113 42.10 -12.38 -4.09
CA LEU A 113 42.06 -13.22 -5.28
C LEU A 113 43.47 -13.60 -5.75
N ALA A 114 44.45 -12.69 -5.66
CA ALA A 114 45.84 -13.01 -5.95
C ALA A 114 46.41 -14.00 -4.92
N ASP A 115 46.20 -13.77 -3.63
CA ASP A 115 46.73 -14.64 -2.58
C ASP A 115 46.16 -16.07 -2.69
N PHE A 116 44.85 -16.20 -2.95
CA PHE A 116 44.20 -17.48 -3.28
C PHE A 116 44.72 -18.09 -4.59
N TYR A 117 44.74 -17.34 -5.68
CA TYR A 117 45.18 -17.85 -6.98
C TYR A 117 46.63 -18.33 -6.93
N PHE A 118 47.52 -17.68 -6.17
CA PHE A 118 48.93 -18.09 -6.08
C PHE A 118 49.20 -19.23 -5.09
N SER A 119 48.30 -19.53 -4.14
CA SER A 119 48.42 -20.74 -3.31
C SER A 119 48.05 -22.03 -4.04
N LEU A 120 47.18 -21.95 -5.06
CA LEU A 120 46.76 -23.11 -5.88
C LEU A 120 47.91 -23.72 -6.71
N ASP A 121 47.75 -24.98 -7.10
CA ASP A 121 48.74 -25.73 -7.88
C ASP A 121 48.96 -25.20 -9.32
N SER A 122 50.02 -25.66 -9.98
CA SER A 122 50.37 -25.23 -11.34
C SER A 122 49.31 -25.61 -12.40
N LYS A 123 48.65 -26.76 -12.27
CA LYS A 123 47.63 -27.26 -13.20
C LYS A 123 46.33 -26.47 -13.04
N THR A 124 45.84 -26.29 -11.82
CA THR A 124 44.59 -25.58 -11.53
C THR A 124 44.71 -24.08 -11.85
N ARG A 125 45.86 -23.44 -11.57
CA ARG A 125 46.12 -22.05 -12.02
C ARG A 125 46.05 -21.90 -13.54
N ARG A 126 46.59 -22.86 -14.31
CA ARG A 126 46.47 -22.85 -15.78
C ARG A 126 45.01 -23.00 -16.23
N LEU A 127 44.24 -23.90 -15.60
CA LEU A 127 42.82 -24.14 -15.89
C LEU A 127 41.95 -22.91 -15.59
N ILE A 128 42.15 -22.23 -14.45
CA ILE A 128 41.49 -20.95 -14.15
C ILE A 128 41.81 -19.95 -15.27
N ARG A 129 43.10 -19.75 -15.57
CA ARG A 129 43.54 -18.74 -16.55
C ARG A 129 43.10 -19.03 -18.00
N SER A 130 42.81 -20.28 -18.37
CA SER A 130 42.23 -20.60 -19.68
C SER A 130 40.73 -20.32 -19.74
N HIS A 131 39.95 -20.69 -18.72
CA HIS A 131 38.48 -20.70 -18.77
C HIS A 131 37.79 -19.50 -18.11
N THR A 132 38.44 -18.78 -17.18
CA THR A 132 37.78 -17.69 -16.41
C THR A 132 38.15 -16.27 -16.85
N LYS A 133 38.75 -16.12 -18.04
CA LYS A 133 39.18 -14.81 -18.62
C LYS A 133 38.07 -13.76 -18.64
N ASN A 134 36.84 -14.19 -18.95
CA ASN A 134 35.67 -13.32 -19.16
C ASN A 134 34.77 -13.22 -17.91
N TRP A 135 35.17 -13.84 -16.78
CA TRP A 135 34.34 -13.85 -15.57
C TRP A 135 34.43 -12.52 -14.84
N SER A 136 33.33 -12.07 -14.25
CA SER A 136 33.34 -10.85 -13.44
C SER A 136 34.18 -11.02 -12.17
N ILE A 137 34.77 -9.93 -11.68
CA ILE A 137 35.59 -9.94 -10.45
C ILE A 137 34.77 -10.43 -9.24
N SER A 138 33.47 -10.16 -9.23
CA SER A 138 32.53 -10.70 -8.23
C SER A 138 32.38 -12.22 -8.33
N ALA A 139 32.36 -12.81 -9.53
CA ALA A 139 32.33 -14.27 -9.69
C ALA A 139 33.68 -14.90 -9.31
N LEU A 140 34.80 -14.31 -9.73
CA LEU A 140 36.16 -14.75 -9.37
C LEU A 140 36.39 -14.72 -7.84
N LYS A 141 35.83 -13.73 -7.14
CA LYS A 141 35.85 -13.62 -5.67
C LYS A 141 35.18 -14.82 -4.96
N GLU A 142 34.22 -15.49 -5.59
CA GLU A 142 33.52 -16.66 -5.04
C GLU A 142 34.25 -17.98 -5.36
N LEU A 143 35.27 -18.01 -6.23
CA LEU A 143 36.07 -19.24 -6.44
C LEU A 143 36.73 -19.73 -5.14
N LYS A 144 37.08 -18.82 -4.23
CA LYS A 144 37.69 -19.15 -2.93
C LYS A 144 36.74 -19.81 -1.92
N THR A 145 35.43 -19.85 -2.19
CA THR A 145 34.41 -20.48 -1.33
C THR A 145 34.00 -21.87 -1.84
N VAL A 146 34.55 -22.31 -2.98
CA VAL A 146 34.45 -23.66 -3.52
C VAL A 146 35.63 -24.49 -2.98
N PRO A 147 35.42 -25.71 -2.45
CA PRO A 147 36.53 -26.59 -2.06
C PRO A 147 37.40 -26.97 -3.27
N GLU A 148 38.71 -27.07 -3.08
CA GLU A 148 39.69 -27.26 -4.17
C GLU A 148 39.42 -28.54 -4.99
N SER A 149 38.93 -29.61 -4.34
CA SER A 149 38.47 -30.86 -4.97
C SER A 149 37.43 -30.66 -6.07
N HIS A 150 36.50 -29.73 -5.90
CA HIS A 150 35.40 -29.47 -6.85
C HIS A 150 35.65 -28.27 -7.76
N LEU A 151 36.74 -27.52 -7.52
CA LEU A 151 37.09 -26.31 -8.28
C LEU A 151 37.34 -26.63 -9.77
N VAL A 152 38.02 -27.74 -10.06
CA VAL A 152 38.25 -28.22 -11.43
C VAL A 152 36.93 -28.55 -12.14
N ALA A 153 35.96 -29.16 -11.44
CA ALA A 153 34.65 -29.49 -12.00
C ALA A 153 33.83 -28.22 -12.30
N LEU A 154 33.80 -27.26 -11.37
CA LEU A 154 33.12 -25.98 -11.55
C LEU A 154 33.67 -25.18 -12.74
N ILE A 155 35.00 -25.15 -12.92
CA ILE A 155 35.63 -24.43 -14.03
C ILE A 155 35.33 -25.13 -15.37
N LYS A 156 35.42 -26.46 -15.43
CA LYS A 156 35.02 -27.24 -16.63
C LYS A 156 33.54 -27.06 -16.98
N ALA A 157 32.67 -26.95 -15.98
CA ALA A 157 31.24 -26.67 -16.14
C ALA A 157 30.93 -25.21 -16.55
N GLY A 158 31.94 -24.36 -16.74
CA GLY A 158 31.77 -23.03 -17.34
C GLY A 158 30.89 -22.05 -16.52
N ARG A 159 30.79 -22.22 -15.20
CA ARG A 159 29.87 -21.46 -14.33
C ARG A 159 30.34 -20.02 -14.06
N GLN A 160 30.10 -19.11 -15.00
CA GLN A 160 30.72 -17.77 -15.04
C GLN A 160 30.14 -16.72 -14.08
N THR A 161 28.98 -16.96 -13.46
CA THR A 161 28.26 -15.96 -12.66
C THR A 161 28.24 -16.29 -11.17
N VAL A 162 28.18 -15.26 -10.32
CA VAL A 162 28.04 -15.40 -8.85
C VAL A 162 26.88 -16.33 -8.48
N ALA A 163 25.74 -16.21 -9.17
CA ALA A 163 24.58 -17.08 -8.96
C ALA A 163 24.87 -18.54 -9.35
N SER A 164 25.50 -18.79 -10.50
CA SER A 164 25.85 -20.15 -10.93
C SER A 164 26.88 -20.85 -10.04
N ILE A 165 27.84 -20.09 -9.50
CA ILE A 165 28.86 -20.56 -8.53
C ILE A 165 28.20 -20.89 -7.20
N LYS A 166 27.36 -20.00 -6.66
CA LYS A 166 26.61 -20.25 -5.41
C LYS A 166 25.59 -21.38 -5.56
N GLY A 167 24.99 -21.54 -6.73
CA GLY A 167 24.18 -22.69 -7.09
C GLY A 167 24.98 -24.00 -7.09
N PHE A 168 26.23 -23.98 -7.55
CA PHE A 168 27.13 -25.15 -7.47
C PHE A 168 27.51 -25.48 -6.03
N ILE A 169 27.91 -24.48 -5.23
CA ILE A 169 28.24 -24.68 -3.81
C ILE A 169 27.02 -25.24 -3.06
N LYS A 170 25.81 -24.80 -3.40
CA LYS A 170 24.56 -25.36 -2.86
C LYS A 170 24.26 -26.79 -3.33
N SER A 171 24.68 -27.20 -4.54
CA SER A 171 24.56 -28.59 -5.02
C SER A 171 25.74 -29.49 -4.64
N LEU A 172 26.76 -28.95 -3.96
CA LEU A 172 27.80 -29.73 -3.27
C LEU A 172 27.43 -30.02 -1.80
N LEU A 173 26.40 -29.35 -1.28
CA LEU A 173 25.79 -29.71 -0.01
C LEU A 173 24.70 -30.76 -0.32
N PRO A 174 24.60 -31.87 0.44
CA PRO A 174 23.50 -32.80 0.28
C PRO A 174 22.17 -32.07 0.52
N LYS A 175 21.11 -32.53 -0.15
CA LYS A 175 19.76 -31.95 0.02
C LYS A 175 19.41 -31.97 1.50
N SER A 176 18.96 -30.85 2.05
CA SER A 176 18.51 -30.79 3.45
C SER A 176 17.07 -31.27 3.62
N TYR A 177 16.27 -31.23 2.54
CA TYR A 177 14.85 -31.54 2.52
C TYR A 177 14.41 -32.14 1.17
N LEU A 178 13.35 -32.96 1.20
CA LEU A 178 12.59 -33.40 0.04
C LEU A 178 11.68 -32.26 -0.45
N ILE A 179 11.28 -32.27 -1.73
CA ILE A 179 10.35 -31.28 -2.29
C ILE A 179 9.15 -32.02 -2.87
N SER A 180 7.99 -31.91 -2.22
CA SER A 180 6.75 -32.57 -2.62
C SER A 180 6.33 -32.25 -4.07
N GLY A 181 5.55 -33.15 -4.67
CA GLY A 181 5.04 -33.07 -6.04
C GLY A 181 6.11 -33.15 -7.13
N ARG A 182 7.26 -33.80 -6.88
CA ARG A 182 8.35 -33.95 -7.87
C ARG A 182 8.63 -35.41 -8.22
N PRO A 183 9.13 -35.72 -9.43
CA PRO A 183 9.75 -37.00 -9.73
C PRO A 183 10.90 -37.26 -8.75
N PHE A 184 10.91 -38.46 -8.16
CA PHE A 184 11.92 -38.87 -7.21
C PHE A 184 13.27 -39.12 -7.91
N SER A 185 14.37 -38.61 -7.35
CA SER A 185 15.72 -38.73 -7.92
C SER A 185 16.56 -39.72 -7.10
N PRO A 186 16.73 -40.98 -7.54
CA PRO A 186 17.40 -42.02 -6.75
C PRO A 186 18.75 -41.57 -6.17
N ASN A 187 19.62 -41.00 -6.99
CA ASN A 187 20.98 -40.62 -6.57
C ASN A 187 21.02 -39.51 -5.51
N GLU A 188 20.08 -38.58 -5.52
CA GLU A 188 20.11 -37.40 -4.63
C GLU A 188 19.16 -37.53 -3.43
N ASP A 189 18.05 -38.25 -3.61
CA ASP A 189 17.01 -38.39 -2.59
C ASP A 189 17.21 -39.64 -1.72
N PHE A 190 17.89 -40.70 -2.21
CA PHE A 190 18.40 -41.77 -1.34
C PHE A 190 19.40 -41.22 -0.31
N GLU A 191 20.36 -40.40 -0.72
CA GLU A 191 21.36 -39.83 0.19
C GLU A 191 20.70 -39.02 1.31
N LEU A 192 19.66 -38.23 0.96
CA LEU A 192 18.81 -37.54 1.94
C LEU A 192 18.12 -38.52 2.91
N LEU A 193 17.45 -39.56 2.41
CA LEU A 193 16.71 -40.52 3.24
C LEU A 193 17.63 -41.28 4.20
N THR A 194 18.72 -41.84 3.68
CA THR A 194 19.73 -42.57 4.48
C THR A 194 20.37 -41.65 5.52
N LEU A 195 20.73 -40.41 5.17
CA LEU A 195 21.33 -39.45 6.11
C LEU A 195 20.34 -39.00 7.22
N LYS A 196 19.05 -38.92 6.91
CA LYS A 196 18.02 -38.36 7.83
C LYS A 196 17.39 -39.38 8.76
N TYR A 197 17.18 -40.60 8.30
CA TYR A 197 16.59 -41.68 9.10
C TYR A 197 17.58 -42.78 9.50
N ASN A 198 18.86 -42.68 9.07
CA ASN A 198 19.91 -43.68 9.33
C ASN A 198 19.50 -45.10 8.88
N LEU A 199 18.98 -45.19 7.65
CA LEU A 199 18.43 -46.42 7.07
C LEU A 199 19.53 -47.40 6.64
N SER A 200 19.27 -48.69 6.77
CA SER A 200 19.99 -49.72 6.01
C SER A 200 19.53 -49.74 4.55
N GLU A 201 20.34 -50.35 3.67
CA GLU A 201 19.97 -50.55 2.26
C GLU A 201 18.68 -51.38 2.11
N GLU A 202 18.46 -52.35 3.00
CA GLU A 202 17.25 -53.18 3.06
C GLU A 202 16.00 -52.36 3.44
N ALA A 203 16.11 -51.48 4.45
CA ALA A 203 15.01 -50.61 4.87
C ALA A 203 14.67 -49.59 3.77
N LEU A 204 15.70 -49.04 3.11
CA LEU A 204 15.53 -48.15 1.96
C LEU A 204 14.85 -48.89 0.78
N ALA A 205 15.28 -50.11 0.45
CA ALA A 205 14.64 -50.91 -0.59
C ALA A 205 13.15 -51.16 -0.31
N THR A 206 12.80 -51.48 0.94
CA THR A 206 11.41 -51.71 1.37
C THR A 206 10.55 -50.44 1.22
N ILE A 207 11.09 -49.26 1.58
CA ILE A 207 10.41 -47.97 1.37
C ILE A 207 10.14 -47.72 -0.13
N ILE A 208 11.08 -48.09 -1.00
CA ILE A 208 10.96 -47.85 -2.45
C ILE A 208 10.02 -48.85 -3.13
N GLU A 209 10.02 -50.12 -2.72
CA GLU A 209 9.02 -51.11 -3.20
C GLU A 209 7.60 -50.66 -2.82
N GLN A 210 7.40 -50.26 -1.55
CA GLN A 210 6.12 -49.73 -1.09
C GLN A 210 5.71 -48.44 -1.83
N ALA A 211 6.65 -47.52 -2.12
CA ALA A 211 6.38 -46.31 -2.89
C ALA A 211 6.05 -46.60 -4.37
N GLN A 212 6.65 -47.63 -4.97
CA GLN A 212 6.28 -48.08 -6.32
C GLN A 212 4.85 -48.66 -6.36
N VAL A 213 4.38 -49.31 -5.29
CA VAL A 213 2.99 -49.77 -5.17
C VAL A 213 2.00 -48.59 -5.13
N TYR A 214 2.35 -47.45 -4.52
CA TYR A 214 1.53 -46.23 -4.59
C TYR A 214 1.58 -45.57 -5.97
N ALA A 215 2.76 -45.43 -6.57
CA ALA A 215 2.90 -44.87 -7.92
C ALA A 215 2.10 -45.67 -8.96
N ALA A 216 2.09 -47.01 -8.86
CA ALA A 216 1.34 -47.90 -9.75
C ALA A 216 -0.20 -47.83 -9.63
N GLN A 217 -0.73 -47.11 -8.62
CA GLN A 217 -2.18 -46.87 -8.49
C GLN A 217 -2.66 -45.62 -9.24
N ARG A 218 -1.75 -44.83 -9.84
CA ARG A 218 -2.06 -43.67 -10.68
C ARG A 218 -2.06 -44.01 -12.17
N GLU A 219 -2.72 -43.16 -12.95
CA GLU A 219 -2.59 -43.14 -14.42
C GLU A 219 -1.17 -42.79 -14.89
N ASP A 220 -0.44 -41.97 -14.12
CA ASP A 220 1.00 -41.73 -14.29
C ASP A 220 1.79 -42.50 -13.23
N ALA A 221 2.38 -43.61 -13.65
CA ALA A 221 3.22 -44.50 -12.85
C ALA A 221 4.64 -43.95 -12.57
N THR A 222 4.93 -42.69 -12.92
CA THR A 222 6.16 -42.01 -12.50
C THR A 222 6.21 -41.95 -10.97
N LEU A 223 7.30 -42.44 -10.38
CA LEU A 223 7.56 -42.37 -8.94
C LEU A 223 7.79 -40.91 -8.51
N LEU A 224 6.94 -40.41 -7.63
CA LEU A 224 7.00 -39.07 -7.07
C LEU A 224 7.52 -39.09 -5.63
N THR A 225 8.01 -37.95 -5.17
CA THR A 225 8.38 -37.69 -3.77
C THR A 225 7.25 -37.95 -2.78
N ASP A 226 6.00 -37.91 -3.22
CA ASP A 226 4.84 -37.99 -2.35
C ASP A 226 4.48 -39.45 -2.04
N ASP A 227 4.74 -40.36 -2.99
CA ASP A 227 4.67 -41.82 -2.78
C ASP A 227 5.68 -42.28 -1.71
N ILE A 228 6.83 -41.62 -1.66
CA ILE A 228 7.90 -41.85 -0.69
C ILE A 228 7.48 -41.36 0.69
N LEU A 229 6.81 -40.21 0.78
CA LEU A 229 6.27 -39.67 2.03
C LEU A 229 5.13 -40.58 2.57
N GLU A 230 4.30 -41.13 1.68
CA GLU A 230 3.26 -42.10 2.04
C GLU A 230 3.87 -43.43 2.51
N ALA A 231 4.86 -43.97 1.80
CA ALA A 231 5.58 -45.19 2.19
C ALA A 231 6.35 -45.04 3.52
N LEU A 232 7.01 -43.91 3.75
CA LEU A 232 7.63 -43.59 5.04
C LEU A 232 6.60 -43.57 6.17
N THR A 233 5.45 -42.92 5.94
CA THR A 233 4.37 -42.82 6.93
C THR A 233 3.76 -44.19 7.23
N ALA A 234 3.52 -45.01 6.21
CA ALA A 234 3.01 -46.37 6.33
C ALA A 234 3.97 -47.31 7.09
N LEU A 235 5.29 -47.08 6.96
CA LEU A 235 6.34 -47.80 7.67
C LEU A 235 6.70 -47.17 9.04
N GLY A 236 5.96 -46.15 9.49
CA GLY A 236 6.08 -45.56 10.83
C GLY A 236 7.17 -44.50 10.99
N TYR A 237 7.79 -44.02 9.91
CA TYR A 237 8.74 -42.91 9.93
C TYR A 237 8.02 -41.55 9.89
N ASP A 238 8.48 -40.57 10.66
CA ASP A 238 7.94 -39.21 10.63
C ASP A 238 8.41 -38.43 9.38
N PRO A 239 7.54 -38.11 8.39
CA PRO A 239 7.92 -37.38 7.19
C PRO A 239 8.38 -35.94 7.47
N ALA A 240 8.05 -35.34 8.63
CA ALA A 240 8.47 -33.98 8.97
C ALA A 240 9.99 -33.83 9.13
N VAL A 241 10.72 -34.94 9.32
CA VAL A 241 12.20 -34.96 9.40
C VAL A 241 12.85 -34.64 8.04
N ILE A 242 12.21 -35.01 6.93
CA ILE A 242 12.72 -34.73 5.56
C ILE A 242 11.99 -33.60 4.86
N LEU A 243 10.78 -33.23 5.27
CA LEU A 243 10.09 -32.08 4.72
C LEU A 243 10.73 -30.75 5.17
N PRO A 244 10.64 -29.68 4.36
CA PRO A 244 11.06 -28.36 4.81
C PRO A 244 10.21 -27.93 6.01
N PRO A 245 10.81 -27.34 7.07
CA PRO A 245 10.05 -26.91 8.24
C PRO A 245 8.96 -25.90 7.81
N PRO A 246 7.76 -25.97 8.42
CA PRO A 246 6.65 -25.11 8.03
C PRO A 246 7.10 -23.64 8.07
N PRO A 247 6.76 -22.83 7.05
CA PRO A 247 7.27 -21.48 6.92
C PRO A 247 6.90 -20.68 8.17
N LYS A 248 7.92 -20.25 8.93
CA LYS A 248 7.71 -19.51 10.18
C LYS A 248 6.80 -18.32 9.91
N MET A 249 5.57 -18.40 10.43
CA MET A 249 4.51 -17.39 10.29
C MET A 249 5.12 -16.00 10.38
N SER A 250 5.09 -15.24 9.28
CA SER A 250 5.60 -13.87 9.33
C SER A 250 4.73 -13.08 10.30
N LYS A 251 5.32 -12.13 11.03
CA LYS A 251 4.57 -11.33 12.02
C LYS A 251 3.39 -10.59 11.38
N GLN A 252 3.50 -10.28 10.09
CA GLN A 252 2.44 -9.73 9.24
C GLN A 252 1.32 -10.74 8.93
N LEU A 253 1.64 -12.01 8.62
CA LEU A 253 0.62 -13.03 8.33
C LEU A 253 -0.19 -13.39 9.58
N ALA A 254 0.46 -13.52 10.74
CA ALA A 254 -0.22 -13.73 12.02
C ALA A 254 -1.12 -12.53 12.39
N GLN A 255 -0.67 -11.30 12.12
CA GLN A 255 -1.46 -10.09 12.32
C GLN A 255 -2.64 -9.99 11.33
N ALA A 256 -2.46 -10.41 10.08
CA ALA A 256 -3.52 -10.45 9.08
C ALA A 256 -4.62 -11.47 9.44
N LEU A 257 -4.26 -12.67 9.89
CA LEU A 257 -5.22 -13.67 10.37
C LEU A 257 -6.01 -13.13 11.58
N ALA A 258 -5.34 -12.55 12.57
CA ALA A 258 -6.02 -11.93 13.71
C ALA A 258 -6.95 -10.75 13.32
N GLN A 259 -6.66 -10.05 12.22
CA GLN A 259 -7.55 -9.03 11.65
C GLN A 259 -8.76 -9.64 10.92
N VAL A 260 -8.60 -10.79 10.26
CA VAL A 260 -9.71 -11.54 9.64
C VAL A 260 -10.66 -12.09 10.70
N ASP A 261 -10.14 -12.80 11.72
CA ASP A 261 -10.92 -13.30 12.85
C ASP A 261 -11.75 -12.20 13.54
N GLN A 262 -11.15 -11.00 13.68
CA GLN A 262 -11.82 -9.86 14.30
C GLN A 262 -12.87 -9.24 13.37
N ALA A 263 -12.60 -9.18 12.06
CA ALA A 263 -13.57 -8.69 11.08
C ALA A 263 -14.77 -9.65 10.94
N GLU A 264 -14.55 -10.96 10.98
CA GLU A 264 -15.61 -11.97 10.94
C GLU A 264 -16.51 -11.89 12.17
N LYS A 265 -15.94 -11.73 13.38
CA LYS A 265 -16.73 -11.50 14.61
C LYS A 265 -17.58 -10.22 14.54
N VAL A 266 -17.03 -9.13 13.99
CA VAL A 266 -17.79 -7.87 13.79
C VAL A 266 -18.89 -8.05 12.74
N ALA A 267 -18.63 -8.79 11.65
CA ALA A 267 -19.64 -9.10 10.64
C ALA A 267 -20.78 -9.94 11.24
N GLN A 268 -20.47 -10.96 12.06
CA GLN A 268 -21.48 -11.83 12.68
C GLN A 268 -22.35 -11.11 13.72
N ASP A 269 -21.76 -10.20 14.50
CA ASP A 269 -22.50 -9.29 15.39
C ASP A 269 -23.41 -8.33 14.61
N ALA A 270 -22.91 -7.73 13.51
CA ALA A 270 -23.70 -6.88 12.63
C ALA A 270 -24.87 -7.64 11.98
N ILE A 271 -24.66 -8.87 11.51
CA ILE A 271 -25.70 -9.76 10.97
C ILE A 271 -26.74 -10.09 12.05
N THR A 272 -26.31 -10.33 13.29
CA THR A 272 -27.21 -10.62 14.42
C THR A 272 -28.09 -9.41 14.75
N LYS A 273 -27.50 -8.21 14.77
CA LYS A 273 -28.22 -6.92 14.97
C LYS A 273 -29.16 -6.58 13.81
N TRP A 274 -28.81 -6.94 12.59
CA TRP A 274 -29.68 -6.76 11.42
C TRP A 274 -30.92 -7.67 11.48
N HIS A 275 -30.74 -8.95 11.85
CA HIS A 275 -31.88 -9.85 12.05
C HIS A 275 -32.81 -9.41 13.19
N SER A 276 -32.30 -8.90 14.31
CA SER A 276 -33.16 -8.38 15.38
C SER A 276 -33.89 -7.09 14.98
N ALA A 277 -33.28 -6.22 14.17
CA ALA A 277 -33.94 -5.05 13.58
C ALA A 277 -35.05 -5.43 12.59
N ILE A 278 -34.89 -6.53 11.83
CA ILE A 278 -35.96 -7.08 10.98
C ILE A 278 -37.12 -7.59 11.85
N ALA A 279 -36.83 -8.33 12.92
CA ALA A 279 -37.87 -8.87 13.80
C ALA A 279 -38.70 -7.76 14.48
N THR A 280 -38.06 -6.69 14.97
CA THR A 280 -38.78 -5.53 15.53
C THR A 280 -39.58 -4.76 14.48
N SER A 281 -39.04 -4.61 13.25
CA SER A 281 -39.77 -4.01 12.12
C SER A 281 -41.03 -4.82 11.75
N GLN A 282 -40.95 -6.15 11.77
CA GLN A 282 -42.09 -7.04 11.51
C GLN A 282 -43.16 -6.93 12.59
N GLU A 283 -42.81 -6.93 13.88
CA GLU A 283 -43.80 -6.76 14.97
C GLU A 283 -44.43 -5.35 14.95
N LEU A 284 -43.67 -4.29 14.68
CA LEU A 284 -44.22 -2.94 14.47
C LEU A 284 -45.21 -2.89 13.29
N SER A 285 -44.94 -3.64 12.22
CA SER A 285 -45.88 -3.78 11.08
C SER A 285 -47.18 -4.51 11.48
N LEU A 286 -47.09 -5.54 12.34
CA LEU A 286 -48.25 -6.23 12.90
C LEU A 286 -49.05 -5.34 13.85
N GLN A 287 -48.39 -4.56 14.71
CA GLN A 287 -49.04 -3.58 15.59
C GLN A 287 -49.75 -2.49 14.79
N LEU A 288 -49.11 -1.93 13.76
CA LEU A 288 -49.74 -0.95 12.87
C LEU A 288 -50.99 -1.51 12.16
N LYS A 289 -51.00 -2.80 11.80
CA LYS A 289 -52.20 -3.47 11.28
C LYS A 289 -53.31 -3.59 12.34
N ARG A 290 -52.98 -4.01 13.56
CA ARG A 290 -53.92 -4.12 14.70
C ARG A 290 -54.55 -2.77 15.07
N GLU A 291 -53.78 -1.69 15.08
CA GLU A 291 -54.32 -0.34 15.36
C GLU A 291 -55.15 0.19 14.19
N LYS A 292 -54.79 -0.10 12.93
CA LYS A 292 -55.65 0.23 11.77
C LYS A 292 -57.00 -0.48 11.82
N THR A 293 -57.08 -1.75 12.23
CA THR A 293 -58.38 -2.44 12.37
C THR A 293 -59.21 -1.88 13.52
N LYS A 294 -58.61 -1.63 14.70
CA LYS A 294 -59.30 -0.96 15.82
C LYS A 294 -59.83 0.43 15.44
N SER A 295 -59.03 1.21 14.71
CA SER A 295 -59.42 2.53 14.21
C SER A 295 -60.60 2.43 13.24
N ALA A 296 -60.57 1.51 12.28
CA ALA A 296 -61.67 1.27 11.35
C ALA A 296 -62.96 0.82 12.08
N GLU A 297 -62.87 -0.09 13.06
CA GLU A 297 -64.01 -0.47 13.92
C GLU A 297 -64.58 0.72 14.69
N THR A 298 -63.71 1.60 15.20
CA THR A 298 -64.12 2.79 15.97
C THR A 298 -64.83 3.81 15.08
N ILE A 299 -64.32 4.03 13.86
CA ILE A 299 -64.96 4.87 12.84
C ILE A 299 -66.33 4.30 12.46
N ALA A 300 -66.43 3.00 12.20
CA ALA A 300 -67.70 2.34 11.88
C ALA A 300 -68.74 2.48 13.01
N ARG A 301 -68.33 2.27 14.28
CA ARG A 301 -69.20 2.46 15.45
C ARG A 301 -69.67 3.92 15.57
N LEU A 302 -68.78 4.89 15.35
CA LEU A 302 -69.13 6.32 15.36
C LEU A 302 -70.11 6.69 14.24
N GLN A 303 -69.95 6.12 13.04
CA GLN A 303 -70.91 6.28 11.94
C GLN A 303 -72.29 5.73 12.33
N THR A 304 -72.39 4.51 12.86
CA THR A 304 -73.68 3.93 13.29
C THR A 304 -74.34 4.72 14.44
N VAL A 305 -73.55 5.35 15.32
CA VAL A 305 -74.09 6.26 16.36
C VAL A 305 -74.62 7.54 15.71
N HIS A 306 -73.86 8.16 14.79
CA HIS A 306 -74.25 9.37 14.10
C HIS A 306 -75.54 9.20 13.28
N GLU A 307 -75.65 8.10 12.52
CA GLU A 307 -76.85 7.71 11.78
C GLU A 307 -78.07 7.57 12.70
N LYS A 308 -77.92 6.91 13.86
CA LYS A 308 -78.99 6.79 14.87
C LYS A 308 -79.39 8.15 15.45
N THR A 309 -78.44 9.04 15.72
CA THR A 309 -78.74 10.40 16.20
C THR A 309 -79.48 11.22 15.13
N ILE A 310 -79.10 11.11 13.85
CA ILE A 310 -79.81 11.75 12.74
C ILE A 310 -81.26 11.24 12.66
N ALA A 311 -81.47 9.91 12.68
CA ALA A 311 -82.80 9.32 12.63
C ALA A 311 -83.67 9.71 13.84
N GLN A 312 -83.09 9.81 15.04
CA GLN A 312 -83.79 10.30 16.23
C GLN A 312 -84.17 11.78 16.11
N LEU A 313 -83.27 12.63 15.61
CA LEU A 313 -83.57 14.04 15.37
C LEU A 313 -84.67 14.22 14.33
N GLN A 314 -84.62 13.47 13.22
CA GLN A 314 -85.67 13.45 12.20
C GLN A 314 -87.03 13.07 12.79
N ALA A 315 -87.11 11.97 13.55
CA ALA A 315 -88.37 11.53 14.18
C ALA A 315 -88.92 12.56 15.21
N VAL A 316 -88.05 13.27 15.93
CA VAL A 316 -88.45 14.38 16.81
C VAL A 316 -88.96 15.57 15.98
N THR A 317 -88.26 15.96 14.91
CA THR A 317 -88.69 17.04 14.02
C THR A 317 -90.04 16.74 13.36
N GLU A 318 -90.24 15.54 12.82
CA GLU A 318 -91.51 15.10 12.24
C GLU A 318 -92.65 15.15 13.25
N LYS A 319 -92.43 14.66 14.49
CA LYS A 319 -93.41 14.72 15.58
C LYS A 319 -93.77 16.16 15.95
N THR A 320 -92.77 17.05 16.06
CA THR A 320 -93.00 18.48 16.34
C THR A 320 -93.75 19.18 15.22
N ILE A 321 -93.45 18.87 13.95
CA ILE A 321 -94.18 19.40 12.79
C ILE A 321 -95.64 18.93 12.81
N ALA A 322 -95.89 17.64 13.07
CA ALA A 322 -97.25 17.10 13.17
C ALA A 322 -98.04 17.75 14.32
N GLN A 323 -97.41 17.98 15.47
CA GLN A 323 -98.04 18.70 16.58
C GLN A 323 -98.38 20.16 16.21
N LEU A 324 -97.44 20.91 15.65
CA LEU A 324 -97.66 22.30 15.23
C LEU A 324 -98.73 22.42 14.13
N GLN A 325 -98.86 21.42 13.27
CA GLN A 325 -99.95 21.34 12.29
C GLN A 325 -101.31 21.09 12.97
N ALA A 326 -101.39 20.20 13.96
CA ALA A 326 -102.60 19.96 14.73
C ALA A 326 -103.03 21.18 15.55
N GLU A 327 -102.09 21.86 16.21
CA GLU A 327 -102.33 23.12 16.93
C GLU A 327 -102.81 24.22 15.96
N ASN A 328 -102.23 24.35 14.78
CA ASN A 328 -102.71 25.27 13.74
C ASN A 328 -104.13 24.95 13.25
N GLN A 329 -104.50 23.67 13.17
CA GLN A 329 -105.87 23.27 12.83
C GLN A 329 -106.85 23.60 13.96
N GLN A 330 -106.47 23.37 15.22
CA GLN A 330 -107.29 23.77 16.38
C GLN A 330 -107.47 25.29 16.46
N LEU A 331 -106.41 26.08 16.26
CA LEU A 331 -106.48 27.54 16.23
C LEU A 331 -107.40 28.05 15.10
N LYS A 332 -107.37 27.43 13.92
CA LYS A 332 -108.31 27.75 12.82
C LYS A 332 -109.76 27.42 13.17
N LEU A 333 -110.02 26.31 13.87
CA LEU A 333 -111.35 25.95 14.34
C LEU A 333 -111.84 26.92 15.43
N GLN A 334 -110.99 27.33 16.37
CA GLN A 334 -111.31 28.36 17.36
C GLN A 334 -111.61 29.71 16.69
N LEU A 335 -110.81 30.13 15.69
CA LEU A 335 -111.04 31.37 14.97
C LEU A 335 -112.40 31.37 14.24
N ALA A 336 -112.77 30.24 13.63
CA ALA A 336 -114.06 30.07 12.97
C ALA A 336 -115.23 30.10 13.97
N GLN A 337 -115.08 29.54 15.17
CA GLN A 337 -116.07 29.62 16.24
C GLN A 337 -116.22 31.07 16.73
N SER A 338 -115.12 31.77 16.99
CA SER A 338 -115.12 33.19 17.42
C SER A 338 -115.75 34.14 16.40
N GLN A 339 -115.75 33.79 15.10
CA GLN A 339 -116.43 34.57 14.04
C GLN A 339 -117.94 34.35 13.95
N THR A 340 -118.53 33.46 14.76
CA THR A 340 -119.99 33.23 14.82
C THR A 340 -120.69 33.92 16.00
N ALA A 341 -119.96 34.68 16.83
CA ALA A 341 -120.54 35.56 17.84
C ALA A 341 -120.78 36.98 17.28
N ALA A 342 -121.98 37.52 17.47
CA ALA A 342 -122.34 38.88 17.04
C ALA A 342 -121.69 39.97 17.95
N PRO A 343 -121.49 41.21 17.46
CA PRO A 343 -120.54 42.16 18.06
C PRO A 343 -121.18 43.13 19.07
N GLU A 344 -120.47 43.44 20.16
CA GLU A 344 -120.66 44.63 21.01
C GLU A 344 -119.33 44.97 21.77
N PRO A 345 -119.17 46.11 22.47
CA PRO A 345 -118.16 47.08 22.00
C PRO A 345 -117.19 47.64 23.07
N VAL A 346 -116.30 48.57 22.65
CA VAL A 346 -115.43 49.46 23.49
C VAL A 346 -114.22 48.72 24.15
N PRO A 347 -113.05 49.34 24.43
CA PRO A 347 -112.63 50.75 24.28
C PRO A 347 -111.51 51.01 23.24
N ALA A 348 -111.08 52.27 23.15
CA ALA A 348 -109.91 52.68 22.39
C ALA A 348 -108.60 52.07 22.95
N ILE A 349 -107.64 51.85 22.05
CA ILE A 349 -106.41 51.08 22.28
C ILE A 349 -105.44 51.85 23.18
N THR A 350 -105.07 51.28 24.33
CA THR A 350 -103.85 51.66 25.06
C THR A 350 -102.62 51.14 24.32
N SER A 351 -101.59 51.98 24.19
CA SER A 351 -100.38 51.66 23.42
C SER A 351 -99.71 50.37 23.89
N ILE A 352 -99.75 49.33 23.05
CA ILE A 352 -98.96 48.12 23.26
C ILE A 352 -97.50 48.48 23.00
N ASN A 353 -96.75 48.66 24.08
CA ASN A 353 -95.31 48.87 24.06
C ASN A 353 -94.63 47.66 23.41
N ILE A 354 -94.02 47.84 22.23
CA ILE A 354 -93.27 46.79 21.54
C ILE A 354 -91.99 46.53 22.36
N PRO A 355 -91.82 45.35 22.98
CA PRO A 355 -90.57 45.01 23.66
C PRO A 355 -89.54 44.70 22.58
N ASN A 356 -88.71 45.68 22.23
CA ASN A 356 -87.62 45.50 21.27
C ASN A 356 -86.62 44.46 21.79
N PRO A 357 -86.39 43.32 21.10
CA PRO A 357 -85.48 42.27 21.55
C PRO A 357 -84.03 42.47 21.07
N ASP A 358 -83.64 43.66 20.61
CA ASP A 358 -82.23 44.02 20.39
C ASP A 358 -81.50 44.32 21.72
N ALA A 359 -81.16 43.26 22.46
CA ALA A 359 -80.21 43.33 23.57
C ALA A 359 -79.46 42.00 23.75
N GLN A 360 -78.16 42.01 23.43
CA GLN A 360 -77.19 40.90 23.57
C GLN A 360 -77.45 39.72 22.58
N THR A 361 -76.54 39.34 21.69
CA THR A 361 -75.06 39.39 21.81
C THR A 361 -74.40 40.13 20.64
N GLN A 362 -73.33 40.87 20.92
CA GLN A 362 -72.60 41.66 19.92
C GLN A 362 -71.73 40.82 18.97
N VAL A 363 -71.84 41.11 17.68
CA VAL A 363 -70.79 40.96 16.65
C VAL A 363 -70.35 42.40 16.34
N PRO A 364 -69.07 42.80 16.45
CA PRO A 364 -68.09 42.60 15.36
C PRO A 364 -66.61 42.57 15.88
N PRO A 365 -65.54 42.78 15.07
CA PRO A 365 -65.41 42.77 13.60
C PRO A 365 -64.35 41.77 13.07
N GLN A 366 -64.25 41.64 11.75
CA GLN A 366 -63.06 41.13 11.07
C GLN A 366 -62.11 42.30 10.72
N THR A 367 -60.84 42.25 11.13
CA THR A 367 -59.77 43.08 10.53
C THR A 367 -58.41 42.36 10.59
N THR A 368 -57.50 42.71 9.68
CA THR A 368 -56.25 41.98 9.38
C THR A 368 -54.99 42.52 10.07
N ALA A 369 -54.26 41.66 10.79
CA ALA A 369 -52.80 41.69 11.07
C ALA A 369 -52.47 40.31 11.70
N ARG A 370 -51.42 39.53 11.37
CA ARG A 370 -50.02 39.72 10.91
C ARG A 370 -49.10 40.36 11.97
N VAL A 371 -47.92 39.74 12.11
CA VAL A 371 -46.75 40.09 12.95
C VAL A 371 -46.65 39.35 14.31
N ASN A 372 -45.50 38.68 14.42
CA ASN A 372 -44.79 38.05 15.54
C ASN A 372 -44.88 38.77 16.90
N GLY A 373 -44.66 38.04 18.00
CA GLY A 373 -44.28 38.66 19.29
C GLY A 373 -44.42 37.81 20.54
N ASP A 374 -43.50 36.87 20.76
CA ASP A 374 -43.13 36.40 22.12
C ASP A 374 -42.51 37.59 22.89
N PRO A 375 -42.56 37.70 24.25
CA PRO A 375 -41.66 36.89 25.07
C PRO A 375 -42.09 36.56 26.53
N HIS A 376 -41.40 35.57 27.12
CA HIS A 376 -41.18 35.35 28.58
C HIS A 376 -42.40 34.88 29.41
N GLN A 377 -42.28 34.03 30.43
CA GLN A 377 -41.16 33.38 31.16
C GLN A 377 -41.73 32.10 31.84
N ALA A 378 -41.00 31.04 32.25
CA ALA A 378 -39.57 30.71 32.22
C ALA A 378 -39.36 29.19 32.35
N SER A 379 -38.14 28.70 32.01
CA SER A 379 -37.50 27.47 32.58
C SER A 379 -38.14 26.09 32.31
N ARG A 380 -37.43 24.99 31.99
CA ARG A 380 -36.00 24.58 31.79
C ARG A 380 -36.07 23.14 31.19
N GLU A 381 -35.10 22.46 30.55
CA GLU A 381 -33.76 22.66 29.94
C GLU A 381 -33.46 21.33 29.16
N SER A 382 -32.55 21.17 28.19
CA SER A 382 -31.61 22.08 27.48
C SER A 382 -31.19 21.47 26.11
N SER A 383 -30.46 22.26 25.31
CA SER A 383 -29.44 21.88 24.31
C SER A 383 -29.60 20.64 23.42
N ILE A 384 -30.05 20.88 22.17
CA ILE A 384 -29.49 20.23 20.98
C ILE A 384 -28.82 21.35 20.16
N ASP A 385 -27.51 21.30 19.98
CA ASP A 385 -26.79 22.27 19.15
C ASP A 385 -26.79 21.88 17.67
N ILE A 386 -27.00 22.86 16.80
CA ILE A 386 -26.86 22.76 15.35
C ILE A 386 -25.47 23.24 14.98
N ILE A 387 -24.72 22.46 14.20
CA ILE A 387 -23.48 22.95 13.57
C ILE A 387 -23.67 23.02 12.05
N ASP A 388 -23.56 24.27 11.61
CA ASP A 388 -23.13 24.83 10.33
C ASP A 388 -22.62 23.87 9.21
N ALA A 389 -22.92 24.25 7.97
CA ALA A 389 -22.56 23.50 6.77
C ALA A 389 -21.83 24.38 5.75
N GLN A 390 -20.49 24.40 5.82
CA GLN A 390 -19.59 24.89 4.78
C GLN A 390 -18.55 23.83 4.42
N PRO A 391 -18.03 23.76 3.17
CA PRO A 391 -17.40 22.55 2.67
C PRO A 391 -15.90 22.69 2.40
N GLU A 392 -15.05 21.94 3.11
CA GLU A 392 -13.64 21.77 2.71
C GLU A 392 -13.00 20.45 3.18
N THR A 393 -11.76 20.20 2.74
CA THR A 393 -10.89 19.04 3.05
C THR A 393 -11.36 17.64 2.63
N LEU A 394 -11.43 17.39 1.32
CA LEU A 394 -11.17 16.05 0.76
C LEU A 394 -9.71 15.62 1.06
N ALA A 395 -9.50 14.93 2.18
CA ALA A 395 -8.18 14.42 2.59
C ALA A 395 -8.24 12.95 3.05
N GLU A 396 -7.39 12.13 2.43
CA GLU A 396 -6.83 10.86 2.91
C GLU A 396 -7.78 9.85 3.62
N SER A 397 -8.43 8.99 2.83
CA SER A 397 -8.79 7.63 3.25
C SER A 397 -8.48 6.58 2.18
N ALA A 398 -7.27 6.67 1.64
CA ALA A 398 -6.66 5.60 0.84
C ALA A 398 -6.11 4.51 1.77
N LEU A 399 -6.99 3.63 2.26
CA LEU A 399 -6.64 2.45 3.07
C LEU A 399 -5.70 1.51 2.28
N ALA A 400 -4.39 1.75 2.42
CA ALA A 400 -3.37 0.95 1.76
C ALA A 400 -3.23 -0.41 2.45
N SER A 401 -3.71 -1.47 1.80
CA SER A 401 -3.50 -2.85 2.25
C SER A 401 -2.00 -3.12 2.44
N PRO A 402 -1.55 -3.73 3.56
CA PRO A 402 -0.15 -3.97 3.86
C PRO A 402 0.50 -5.12 3.05
N ASN A 403 0.07 -5.34 1.81
CA ASN A 403 0.68 -6.29 0.88
C ASN A 403 1.96 -5.70 0.26
N GLN A 404 2.99 -5.51 1.08
CA GLN A 404 4.36 -5.39 0.56
C GLN A 404 4.82 -6.75 0.04
N VAL A 405 4.51 -7.03 -1.22
CA VAL A 405 5.28 -8.01 -1.99
C VAL A 405 6.71 -7.49 -2.06
N THR A 406 7.65 -8.23 -1.49
CA THR A 406 9.08 -7.88 -1.46
C THR A 406 9.70 -8.01 -2.85
N LEU A 407 9.45 -7.02 -3.71
CA LEU A 407 10.12 -6.89 -4.99
C LEU A 407 11.63 -6.79 -4.75
N ASN A 408 12.38 -7.77 -5.25
CA ASN A 408 13.82 -7.92 -5.04
C ASN A 408 14.57 -6.64 -5.45
N SER A 409 15.00 -5.84 -4.46
CA SER A 409 15.85 -4.66 -4.68
C SER A 409 17.25 -5.01 -5.18
N THR A 410 17.60 -6.30 -5.19
CA THR A 410 18.88 -6.87 -5.58
C THR A 410 19.19 -6.81 -7.08
N LEU A 411 18.21 -6.51 -7.95
CA LEU A 411 18.41 -6.56 -9.41
C LEU A 411 18.81 -5.21 -10.06
N TRP A 412 18.73 -4.10 -9.32
CA TRP A 412 18.90 -2.74 -9.88
C TRP A 412 19.93 -1.87 -9.13
N ALA A 413 20.51 -2.36 -8.04
CA ALA A 413 21.44 -1.60 -7.20
C ALA A 413 22.88 -1.46 -7.78
N ASP A 414 23.29 -2.39 -8.65
CA ASP A 414 24.62 -2.44 -9.29
C ASP A 414 24.57 -2.03 -10.79
N VAL A 415 23.47 -1.43 -11.26
CA VAL A 415 23.32 -1.03 -12.67
C VAL A 415 23.89 0.36 -12.90
N ASP A 416 25.07 0.42 -13.51
CA ASP A 416 25.68 1.66 -13.99
C ASP A 416 24.74 2.36 -14.98
N ALA A 417 24.59 3.69 -14.85
CA ALA A 417 23.53 4.45 -15.54
C ALA A 417 23.65 4.49 -17.08
N ASN A 418 24.74 3.95 -17.63
CA ASN A 418 25.01 3.83 -19.06
C ASN A 418 24.82 2.40 -19.61
N THR A 419 24.51 1.41 -18.77
CA THR A 419 24.48 -0.02 -19.15
C THR A 419 23.23 -0.75 -18.65
N LEU A 420 22.08 -0.39 -19.22
CA LEU A 420 20.97 -1.33 -19.35
C LEU A 420 21.03 -2.01 -20.72
N PRO A 421 20.61 -3.29 -20.83
CA PRO A 421 20.39 -3.88 -22.14
C PRO A 421 19.26 -3.11 -22.82
N VAL A 422 19.56 -2.50 -23.97
CA VAL A 422 18.54 -1.95 -24.86
C VAL A 422 17.83 -3.14 -25.50
N GLY A 423 16.77 -3.63 -24.86
CA GLY A 423 15.70 -4.31 -25.59
C GLY A 423 15.20 -3.37 -26.68
N GLU A 424 14.93 -3.89 -27.88
CA GLU A 424 14.94 -3.15 -29.14
C GLU A 424 13.76 -2.18 -29.32
N ALA A 425 13.71 -1.12 -28.50
CA ALA A 425 12.86 0.04 -28.68
C ALA A 425 13.52 1.03 -29.66
N THR A 426 13.67 0.62 -30.92
CA THR A 426 14.27 1.43 -31.98
C THR A 426 13.40 2.66 -32.31
N GLY A 427 13.90 3.85 -31.99
CA GLY A 427 13.39 5.11 -32.55
C GLY A 427 12.12 5.70 -31.92
N SER A 428 11.50 5.05 -30.93
CA SER A 428 10.34 5.60 -30.22
C SER A 428 10.70 6.93 -29.53
N LYS A 429 9.91 7.97 -29.75
CA LYS A 429 10.00 9.19 -28.93
C LYS A 429 9.61 8.83 -27.49
N LEU A 430 10.47 9.17 -26.53
CA LEU A 430 10.12 9.13 -25.11
C LEU A 430 9.11 10.25 -24.83
N ASP A 431 7.83 9.89 -24.87
CA ASP A 431 6.73 10.82 -24.60
C ASP A 431 6.64 11.13 -23.09
N PRO A 432 6.36 12.39 -22.69
CA PRO A 432 6.20 12.73 -21.29
C PRO A 432 4.98 12.08 -20.63
N ALA A 433 5.05 11.87 -19.31
CA ALA A 433 3.99 11.28 -18.52
C ALA A 433 2.73 12.16 -18.54
N LYS A 434 1.62 11.63 -19.08
CA LYS A 434 0.34 12.36 -19.21
C LYS A 434 -0.48 12.36 -17.91
N SER A 435 -0.21 11.43 -17.00
CA SER A 435 -0.91 11.26 -15.73
C SER A 435 0.03 10.70 -14.65
N PHE A 436 -0.36 10.81 -13.39
CA PHE A 436 0.32 10.16 -12.27
C PHE A 436 -0.17 8.72 -12.10
N ILE A 437 0.77 7.78 -11.96
CA ILE A 437 0.50 6.36 -11.68
C ILE A 437 1.32 5.96 -10.45
N LYS A 438 0.64 5.75 -9.31
CA LYS A 438 1.32 5.38 -8.05
C LYS A 438 2.05 4.05 -8.21
N GLY A 439 3.36 4.04 -7.97
CA GLY A 439 4.24 2.88 -8.09
C GLY A 439 4.90 2.68 -9.46
N ALA A 440 4.54 3.47 -10.49
CA ALA A 440 5.15 3.37 -11.82
C ALA A 440 6.63 3.73 -11.83
N VAL A 441 7.41 2.98 -12.59
CA VAL A 441 8.82 3.26 -12.86
C VAL A 441 8.90 4.35 -13.92
N VAL A 442 9.62 5.42 -13.59
CA VAL A 442 9.76 6.60 -14.44
C VAL A 442 11.23 6.93 -14.70
N GLY A 443 11.53 7.29 -15.94
CA GLY A 443 12.78 7.93 -16.33
C GLY A 443 12.62 9.45 -16.32
N ILE A 444 13.59 10.16 -15.77
CA ILE A 444 13.58 11.63 -15.68
C ILE A 444 14.23 12.21 -16.93
N LEU A 445 13.47 12.98 -17.71
CA LEU A 445 13.84 13.53 -19.00
C LEU A 445 14.70 14.79 -18.86
N ASN A 446 15.88 14.80 -19.51
CA ASN A 446 16.63 16.03 -19.70
C ASN A 446 15.95 16.91 -20.75
N LYS A 447 15.44 18.07 -20.32
CA LYS A 447 14.72 19.07 -21.15
C LYS A 447 15.45 19.43 -22.46
N SER A 448 16.79 19.47 -22.45
CA SER A 448 17.61 19.83 -23.62
C SER A 448 17.99 18.66 -24.51
N ARG A 449 17.78 17.40 -24.08
CA ARG A 449 18.34 16.21 -24.77
C ARG A 449 17.36 15.06 -25.03
N LYS A 450 16.12 15.11 -24.52
CA LYS A 450 15.09 14.05 -24.68
C LYS A 450 15.60 12.63 -24.36
N LYS A 451 16.48 12.52 -23.36
CA LYS A 451 17.02 11.26 -22.83
C LYS A 451 16.76 11.21 -21.32
N CYS A 452 16.53 10.00 -20.81
CA CYS A 452 16.49 9.76 -19.37
C CYS A 452 17.89 9.99 -18.77
N ILE A 453 17.95 10.71 -17.66
CA ILE A 453 19.21 10.99 -16.91
C ILE A 453 19.23 10.38 -15.51
N ASN A 454 18.08 9.90 -15.02
CA ASN A 454 17.94 9.17 -13.76
C ASN A 454 16.61 8.41 -13.77
N TYR A 455 16.43 7.47 -12.83
CA TYR A 455 15.26 6.59 -12.74
C TYR A 455 14.73 6.50 -11.30
N GLY A 456 13.44 6.26 -11.15
CA GLY A 456 12.79 6.10 -9.85
C GLY A 456 11.35 5.63 -9.96
N LYS A 457 10.63 5.66 -8.85
CA LYS A 457 9.19 5.33 -8.78
C LYS A 457 8.34 6.51 -8.33
N MET A 458 7.21 6.71 -9.00
CA MET A 458 6.17 7.67 -8.60
C MET A 458 5.55 7.28 -7.24
N VAL A 459 5.61 8.15 -6.23
CA VAL A 459 5.13 7.87 -4.86
C VAL A 459 3.83 8.59 -4.53
N SER A 460 3.77 9.89 -4.80
CA SER A 460 2.63 10.77 -4.49
C SER A 460 2.60 12.00 -5.41
N VAL A 461 1.50 12.76 -5.37
CA VAL A 461 1.34 14.06 -6.03
C VAL A 461 1.23 15.14 -4.96
N SER A 462 1.83 16.31 -5.21
CA SER A 462 1.68 17.52 -4.41
C SER A 462 1.46 18.70 -5.37
N GLY A 463 0.23 19.20 -5.45
CA GLY A 463 -0.19 20.18 -6.44
C GLY A 463 0.09 19.72 -7.87
N LYS A 464 0.87 20.50 -8.63
CA LYS A 464 1.25 20.20 -10.02
C LYS A 464 2.51 19.33 -10.16
N LYS A 465 3.10 18.84 -9.05
CA LYS A 465 4.36 18.08 -9.04
C LYS A 465 4.18 16.68 -8.46
N VAL A 466 4.95 15.74 -9.00
CA VAL A 466 5.00 14.34 -8.60
C VAL A 466 6.24 14.10 -7.75
N SER A 467 6.05 13.47 -6.58
CA SER A 467 7.15 12.96 -5.77
C SER A 467 7.65 11.64 -6.37
N VAL A 468 8.92 11.62 -6.77
CA VAL A 468 9.59 10.43 -7.29
C VAL A 468 10.69 10.04 -6.31
N SER A 469 10.64 8.79 -5.83
CA SER A 469 11.73 8.16 -5.09
C SER A 469 12.70 7.55 -6.08
N LEU A 470 13.91 8.10 -6.16
CA LEU A 470 14.96 7.69 -7.09
C LEU A 470 15.60 6.38 -6.62
N PHE A 471 16.10 5.55 -7.54
CA PHE A 471 16.77 4.31 -7.15
C PHE A 471 18.12 4.52 -6.43
N ASN A 472 18.64 5.74 -6.40
CA ASN A 472 19.77 6.13 -5.54
C ASN A 472 19.35 6.54 -4.10
N GLY A 473 18.09 6.35 -3.73
CA GLY A 473 17.56 6.58 -2.37
C GLY A 473 17.09 8.01 -2.08
N ALA A 474 17.31 8.99 -2.97
CA ALA A 474 16.83 10.35 -2.80
C ALA A 474 15.40 10.52 -3.34
N SER A 475 14.54 11.25 -2.61
CA SER A 475 13.20 11.65 -3.11
C SER A 475 13.22 13.08 -3.63
N LYS A 476 12.61 13.35 -4.79
CA LYS A 476 12.52 14.69 -5.39
C LYS A 476 11.16 14.92 -6.07
N LEU A 477 10.74 16.19 -6.11
CA LEU A 477 9.55 16.66 -6.82
C LEU A 477 9.91 17.03 -8.27
N PHE A 478 9.17 16.47 -9.22
CA PHE A 478 9.28 16.73 -10.66
C PHE A 478 7.92 17.15 -11.24
N GLU A 479 7.91 17.86 -12.35
CA GLU A 479 6.69 18.07 -13.13
C GLU A 479 6.39 16.84 -14.00
N LEU A 480 5.11 16.57 -14.30
CA LEU A 480 4.74 15.42 -15.14
C LEU A 480 5.44 15.42 -16.51
N GLN A 481 5.62 16.61 -17.10
CA GLN A 481 6.37 16.80 -18.35
C GLN A 481 7.89 16.51 -18.27
N GLU A 482 8.45 16.36 -17.07
CA GLU A 482 9.85 16.00 -16.83
C GLU A 482 10.05 14.49 -16.64
N LEU A 483 8.96 13.71 -16.64
CA LEU A 483 8.97 12.26 -16.43
C LEU A 483 8.53 11.54 -17.71
N CYS A 484 9.05 10.34 -17.95
CA CYS A 484 8.57 9.38 -18.94
C CYS A 484 8.25 8.08 -18.21
N ILE A 485 7.08 7.47 -18.47
CA ILE A 485 6.70 6.20 -17.85
C ILE A 485 7.37 5.07 -18.62
N LEU A 486 8.08 4.19 -17.89
CA LEU A 486 8.82 3.05 -18.45
C LEU A 486 8.17 1.72 -18.09
N GLU A 487 7.61 1.62 -16.88
CA GLU A 487 6.89 0.44 -16.40
C GLU A 487 5.71 0.87 -15.52
N VAL A 488 4.54 0.27 -15.77
CA VAL A 488 3.31 0.45 -14.98
C VAL A 488 3.17 -0.77 -14.05
N PRO A 489 2.90 -0.60 -12.75
CA PRO A 489 2.81 -1.75 -11.85
C PRO A 489 1.57 -2.58 -12.19
N SER A 490 1.68 -3.91 -12.11
CA SER A 490 0.58 -4.85 -12.44
C SER A 490 -0.68 -4.69 -11.58
N THR A 491 -0.63 -3.92 -10.49
CA THR A 491 -1.78 -3.54 -9.66
C THR A 491 -2.56 -2.34 -10.20
N TYR A 492 -2.06 -1.61 -11.19
CA TYR A 492 -2.72 -0.44 -11.75
C TYR A 492 -3.78 -0.84 -12.79
N LYS A 493 -5.04 -0.91 -12.35
CA LYS A 493 -6.22 -1.00 -13.22
C LYS A 493 -6.56 0.36 -13.84
N GLY A 494 -5.65 0.90 -14.66
CA GLY A 494 -5.99 1.96 -15.60
C GLY A 494 -6.92 1.42 -16.69
N PHE A 495 -7.78 2.28 -17.25
CA PHE A 495 -8.59 1.92 -18.42
C PHE A 495 -7.68 1.60 -19.62
N ALA A 496 -8.03 0.55 -20.34
CA ALA A 496 -7.45 0.18 -21.64
C ALA A 496 -8.16 0.94 -22.78
#